data_AF-A0A832DV56-F1
#
_entry.id   AF-A0A832DV56-F1
#
_cell.length_a   1.000
_cell.length_b   1.000
_cell.length_c   1.000
_cell.angle_alpha   90.00
_cell.angle_beta   90.00
_cell.angle_gamma   90.00
#
_symmetry.space_group_name_H-M   'P 1'
#
loop_
_entity.id
_entity.type
_entity.pdbx_description
1 polymer ?
#
loop_
_entity_poly.entity_id
_entity_poly.type
_entity_poly.pdbx_seq_one_letter_code
_entity_poly.pdbx_strand_id
1 'polypeptide(L)' 'MQKRFKELQEGQAFRLVENPITYYGKPVTLIKIPVLKNYKTTTGYVRNAKLKEADHVKLQKFYHIDDDALVEVVE' A
#
# COMPACT_ATOMS: atom_id res chain seq x y z
N MET A 1 2.93 -8.50 13.18
CA MET A 1 1.55 -8.84 13.60
C MET A 1 0.65 -8.81 12.37
N GLN A 2 -0.17 -9.85 12.13
CA GLN A 2 -1.07 -9.90 10.97
C GLN A 2 -2.44 -9.28 11.30
N LYS A 3 -2.99 -8.53 10.35
CA LYS A 3 -4.28 -7.83 10.42
C LYS A 3 -4.91 -7.76 9.02
N ARG A 4 -6.18 -7.35 8.93
CA ARG A 4 -6.79 -6.95 7.66
C ARG A 4 -6.37 -5.52 7.31
N PHE A 5 -6.23 -5.22 6.02
CA PHE A 5 -5.80 -3.90 5.57
C PHE A 5 -6.69 -2.77 6.11
N LYS A 6 -8.01 -2.98 6.19
CA LYS A 6 -8.95 -2.00 6.77
C LYS A 6 -8.64 -1.61 8.22
N GLU A 7 -8.03 -2.52 8.99
CA GLU A 7 -7.69 -2.31 10.40
C GLU A 7 -6.38 -1.53 10.59
N LEU A 8 -5.60 -1.34 9.53
CA LEU A 8 -4.39 -0.49 9.59
C LEU A 8 -4.76 0.98 9.72
N GLN A 9 -3.96 1.71 10.49
CA GLN A 9 -3.99 3.16 10.54
C GLN A 9 -3.18 3.76 9.38
N GLU A 10 -3.56 4.96 8.95
CA GLU A 10 -2.79 5.71 7.95
C GLU A 10 -1.38 5.98 8.47
N GLY A 11 -0.38 5.86 7.60
CA GLY A 11 1.04 5.96 7.95
C GLY A 11 1.68 4.65 8.41
N GLN A 12 0.91 3.61 8.75
CA GLN A 12 1.49 2.32 9.12
C GLN A 12 2.12 1.63 7.91
N ALA A 13 3.31 1.08 8.13
CA ALA A 13 4.01 0.26 7.16
C ALA A 13 3.55 -1.21 7.26
N PHE A 14 3.42 -1.87 6.11
CA PHE A 14 2.92 -3.23 6.02
C PHE A 14 3.46 -3.97 4.80
N ARG A 15 3.30 -5.29 4.80
CA ARG A 15 3.51 -6.19 3.66
C ARG A 15 2.26 -7.04 3.46
N LEU A 16 1.96 -7.40 2.21
CA LEU A 16 0.91 -8.38 1.93
C LEU A 16 1.40 -9.76 2.33
N VAL A 17 0.55 -10.50 3.05
CA VAL A 17 0.82 -11.89 3.41
C VAL A 17 0.56 -12.80 2.21
N GLU A 18 -0.54 -12.53 1.51
CA GLU A 18 -0.93 -13.26 0.30
C GLU A 18 -0.59 -12.42 -0.93
N ASN A 19 0.11 -13.02 -1.90
CA ASN A 19 0.57 -12.35 -3.13
C ASN A 19 1.39 -11.09 -2.86
N PRO A 20 2.61 -11.22 -2.28
CA PRO A 20 3.45 -10.08 -1.97
C PRO A 20 3.77 -9.26 -3.22
N ILE A 21 3.61 -7.94 -3.11
CA ILE A 21 4.10 -7.04 -4.16
C ILE A 21 5.62 -7.10 -4.16
N THR A 22 6.18 -7.26 -5.36
CA THR A 22 7.63 -7.25 -5.56
C THR A 22 8.06 -6.10 -6.46
N TYR A 23 9.26 -5.61 -6.21
CA TYR A 23 9.94 -4.64 -7.06
C TYR A 23 11.34 -5.15 -7.35
N TYR A 24 11.67 -5.32 -8.64
CA TYR A 24 12.88 -6.02 -9.09
C TYR A 24 13.07 -7.41 -8.43
N GLY A 25 11.96 -8.15 -8.27
CA GLY A 25 11.97 -9.50 -7.69
C GLY A 25 12.15 -9.55 -6.17
N LYS A 26 12.18 -8.41 -5.48
CA LYS A 26 12.26 -8.36 -4.00
C LYS A 26 10.93 -7.91 -3.41
N PRO A 27 10.46 -8.53 -2.31
CA PRO A 27 9.27 -8.07 -1.62
C PRO A 27 9.49 -6.66 -1.09
N VAL A 28 8.46 -5.81 -1.21
CA VAL A 28 8.54 -4.40 -0.79
C VAL A 28 7.64 -4.10 0.38
N THR A 29 7.96 -3.01 1.08
CA THR A 29 7.15 -2.50 2.17
C THR A 29 6.26 -1.38 1.66
N LEU A 30 4.98 -1.43 2.01
CA LEU A 30 4.01 -0.41 1.65
C LEU A 30 3.65 0.41 2.88
N ILE A 31 3.19 1.64 2.67
CA ILE A 31 2.62 2.50 3.70
C ILE A 31 1.15 2.74 3.36
N LYS A 32 0.26 2.54 4.33
CA LYS A 32 -1.16 2.87 4.16
C LYS A 32 -1.32 4.39 4.09
N ILE A 33 -2.07 4.85 3.10
CA ILE A 33 -2.39 6.26 2.90
C ILE A 33 -3.90 6.42 2.77
N PRO A 34 -4.45 7.63 3.00
CA PRO A 34 -5.83 7.91 2.66
C PRO A 34 -6.09 7.61 1.18
N VAL A 35 -7.31 7.18 0.88
CA VAL A 35 -7.74 7.02 -0.51
C VAL A 35 -7.57 8.36 -1.24
N LEU A 36 -6.83 8.35 -2.34
CA LEU A 36 -6.61 9.54 -3.16
C LEU A 36 -7.90 9.90 -3.92
N LYS A 37 -8.80 10.64 -3.25
CA LYS A 37 -10.14 10.97 -3.76
C LYS A 37 -10.11 11.62 -5.15
N ASN A 38 -9.23 12.62 -5.35
CA ASN A 38 -9.10 13.30 -6.65
C ASN A 38 -8.72 12.31 -7.76
N TYR A 39 -7.79 11.40 -7.49
CA TYR A 39 -7.37 10.38 -8.46
C TYR A 39 -8.50 9.42 -8.80
N LYS A 40 -9.26 8.97 -7.78
CA LYS A 40 -10.45 8.14 -7.97
C LYS A 40 -11.50 8.85 -8.81
N THR A 41 -11.78 10.12 -8.53
CA THR A 41 -12.77 10.90 -9.29
C THR A 41 -12.34 11.09 -10.75
N THR A 42 -11.07 11.39 -11.01
CA THR A 42 -10.59 11.65 -12.38
C THR A 42 -10.44 10.37 -13.21
N THR A 43 -10.03 9.25 -12.59
CA THR A 43 -9.62 8.04 -13.34
C THR A 43 -10.48 6.81 -13.09
N GLY A 44 -11.31 6.82 -12.05
CA GLY A 44 -12.05 5.65 -11.57
C GLY A 44 -11.24 4.69 -10.67
N TYR A 45 -9.91 4.80 -10.65
CA TYR A 45 -9.04 3.88 -9.92
C TYR A 45 -8.79 4.31 -8.46
N VAL A 46 -8.70 3.33 -7.57
CA VAL A 46 -8.41 3.56 -6.15
C VAL A 46 -6.92 3.39 -5.88
N ARG A 47 -6.38 4.25 -5.01
CA ARG A 47 -5.02 4.16 -4.49
C ARG A 47 -5.07 4.47 -2.99
N ASN A 48 -4.63 3.53 -2.19
CA ASN A 48 -4.67 3.58 -0.72
C ASN A 48 -3.38 3.05 -0.06
N ALA A 49 -2.37 2.72 -0.86
CA ALA A 49 -1.03 2.40 -0.38
C ALA A 49 0.04 3.05 -1.26
N LYS A 50 1.20 3.36 -0.67
CA LYS A 50 2.39 3.83 -1.39
C LYS A 50 3.61 2.99 -1.05
N LEU A 51 4.56 2.87 -1.98
CA LEU A 51 5.84 2.22 -1.75
C LEU A 51 6.66 2.98 -0.68
N LYS A 52 7.15 2.31 0.36
CA LYS A 52 7.98 2.91 1.42
C LYS A 52 9.36 3.31 0.89
N GLU A 53 9.96 2.45 0.07
CA GLU A 53 11.33 2.58 -0.44
C GLU A 53 11.47 3.61 -1.60
N ALA A 54 10.39 4.28 -1.98
CA ALA A 54 10.40 5.31 -3.01
C ALA A 54 10.81 6.68 -2.44
N ASP A 55 12.11 6.90 -2.24
CA ASP A 55 12.66 8.14 -1.68
C ASP A 55 12.66 9.31 -2.70
N HIS A 56 12.63 9.00 -4.00
CA HIS A 56 12.53 10.00 -5.06
C HIS A 56 11.08 10.16 -5.54
N VAL A 57 10.62 11.42 -5.69
CA VAL A 57 9.27 11.78 -6.17
C VAL A 57 8.90 11.07 -7.48
N LYS A 58 9.87 10.87 -8.39
CA LYS A 58 9.66 10.17 -9.68
C LYS A 58 9.45 8.66 -9.55
N LEU A 59 9.80 8.07 -8.41
CA LEU A 59 9.70 6.63 -8.14
C LEU A 59 8.53 6.29 -7.20
N GLN A 60 7.74 7.29 -6.78
CA GLN A 60 6.56 7.04 -5.96
C GLN A 60 5.54 6.18 -6.71
N LYS A 61 5.46 4.92 -6.28
CA LYS A 61 4.44 3.98 -6.75
C LYS A 61 3.32 3.90 -5.74
N PHE A 62 2.10 3.89 -6.27
CA PHE A 62 0.88 3.78 -5.51
C PHE A 62 0.13 2.52 -5.92
N TYR A 63 -0.55 1.92 -4.95
CA TYR A 63 -1.24 0.66 -5.11
C TYR A 63 -2.65 0.75 -4.53
N HIS A 64 -3.53 -0.09 -5.08
CA HIS A 64 -4.80 -0.47 -4.47
C HIS A 64 -4.57 -1.72 -3.64
N ILE A 65 -5.03 -1.71 -2.40
CA ILE A 65 -5.09 -2.87 -1.52
C ILE A 65 -6.53 -3.04 -1.07
N ASP A 66 -7.07 -4.26 -1.22
CA ASP A 66 -8.43 -4.55 -0.76
C ASP A 66 -8.53 -4.51 0.75
N ASP A 67 -9.66 -4.03 1.26
CA ASP A 67 -9.89 -3.83 2.70
C ASP A 67 -9.78 -5.14 3.51
N ASP A 68 -10.14 -6.26 2.89
CA ASP A 68 -10.04 -7.60 3.49
C ASP A 68 -8.71 -8.31 3.20
N ALA A 69 -7.78 -7.68 2.48
CA ALA A 69 -6.45 -8.26 2.26
C ALA A 69 -5.72 -8.50 3.59
N LEU A 70 -5.11 -9.67 3.74
CA LEU A 70 -4.30 -10.00 4.90
C LEU A 70 -2.92 -9.34 4.78
N VAL A 71 -2.57 -8.54 5.79
CA VAL A 71 -1.35 -7.75 5.82
C VAL A 71 -0.58 -8.00 7.12
N GLU A 72 0.73 -7.96 7.03
CA GLU A 72 1.62 -7.98 8.17
C GLU A 72 2.15 -6.57 8.42
N VAL A 73 1.91 -6.04 9.63
CA VAL A 73 2.45 -4.75 10.07
C VAL A 73 3.96 -4.88 10.26
N VAL A 74 4.72 -3.96 9.65
CA VAL A 74 6.17 -3.86 9.76
C VAL A 74 6.51 -2.56 10.49
N GLU A 75 7.24 -2.64 11.59
CA GLU A 75 7.73 -1.47 12.35
C GLU A 75 8.81 -0.69 11.56
#